data_AF-A0A815ST12-F1
#
_entry.id   AF-A0A815ST12-F1
#
_cell.length_a   1.000
_cell.length_b   1.000
_cell.length_c   1.000
_cell.angle_alpha   90.00
_cell.angle_beta   90.00
_cell.angle_gamma   90.00
#
_symmetry.space_group_name_H-M   'P 1'
#
loop_
_entity.id
_entity.type
_entity.pdbx_description
1 polymer ?
#
loop_
_entity_poly.entity_id
_entity_poly.type
_entity_poly.pdbx_seq_one_letter_code
_entity_poly.pdbx_strand_id
1 'polypeptide(L)'
;MHILTYCGFILVICTLCTAAPAKSTNTCGYDACNPGVPNKLNVHIVAHSHNDVGWLKTIDQYYYGSRNDIQHAGVQYILDSVILALDENPDRRFMYVEIGFFWRWWNQQTDDIRNKVKQFVNQGRLEFISGGWCMNDEASTHYNSIIDQHTLGAEFLHEQFGECGRPKVGWQIDPFGHSREQASLFAQMGFDGLFFGRADYEDIQTRNRTKTKEMVWKASANLGEQSWLFTGILPNRYSAPNSFCFDFSCGDQPIMGVINQAYAKLLTKDSQSPPIQLQFLCQLSNISQCLGIEGQERFTVTLWNPLIHQVTQHIRVPVRTDYTVRDPMGETIFTELVPISQAVQNIPGRTSLTQKQIIFKATLPALGFNTYYFEKKPDQEKNEKSSVKITHNEECTLKNQHLRVDFDDQGNLHQIVNLDKNTGVQFKSQGFYWYQAFAGNGSRPEFQSSGAYIFRPLTPNAQPVSTTRSITCIKAESVQTAIVTFNNWASQEISLYDGGEHVEIEWTVGPIPINDNIGKEIILRYDTDIQSQSKYYTDANGREVLERKRDYRP
;
A
#
# COMPACT_ATOMS: atom_id res chain seq x y z
N MET A 1 -93.81 21.89 -38.16
CA MET A 1 -92.81 22.88 -38.61
C MET A 1 -91.61 22.73 -37.70
N HIS A 2 -90.44 22.47 -38.27
CA HIS A 2 -89.19 22.16 -37.59
C HIS A 2 -88.82 23.19 -36.51
N ILE A 3 -88.23 22.71 -35.40
CA ILE A 3 -86.93 23.15 -34.86
C ILE A 3 -86.45 22.03 -33.92
N LEU A 4 -85.42 21.30 -34.35
CA LEU A 4 -84.57 20.49 -33.47
C LEU A 4 -83.65 21.45 -32.73
N THR A 5 -83.55 21.33 -31.41
CA THR A 5 -82.47 21.94 -30.62
C THR A 5 -81.61 20.79 -30.07
N TYR A 6 -80.56 20.47 -30.81
CA TYR A 6 -79.49 19.56 -30.36
C TYR A 6 -78.58 20.34 -29.41
N CYS A 7 -78.61 20.00 -28.12
CA CYS A 7 -77.59 20.43 -27.16
C CYS A 7 -76.52 19.34 -27.07
N GLY A 8 -75.56 19.37 -28.01
CA GLY A 8 -74.40 18.48 -27.98
C GLY A 8 -73.35 18.99 -26.99
N PHE A 9 -73.19 18.31 -25.87
CA PHE A 9 -71.99 18.42 -25.03
C PHE A 9 -70.81 17.81 -25.79
N ILE A 10 -69.81 18.62 -26.15
CA ILE A 10 -68.53 18.13 -26.65
C ILE A 10 -67.75 17.62 -25.44
N LEU A 11 -67.68 16.29 -25.29
CA LEU A 11 -66.77 15.61 -24.38
C LEU A 11 -65.38 15.59 -25.02
N VAL A 12 -64.50 16.50 -24.63
CA VAL A 12 -63.07 16.43 -24.99
C VAL A 12 -62.43 15.34 -24.14
N ILE A 13 -62.32 14.13 -24.69
CA ILE A 13 -61.51 13.06 -24.10
C ILE A 13 -60.05 13.45 -24.32
N CYS A 14 -59.44 14.06 -23.30
CA CYS A 14 -58.01 14.25 -23.25
C CYS A 14 -57.37 12.89 -22.91
N THR A 15 -57.01 12.10 -23.92
CA THR A 15 -56.14 10.93 -23.74
C THR A 15 -54.77 11.43 -23.30
N LEU A 16 -54.56 11.47 -21.98
CA LEU A 16 -53.23 11.44 -21.39
C LEU A 16 -52.58 10.12 -21.82
N CYS A 17 -51.83 10.15 -22.92
CA CYS A 17 -50.82 9.14 -23.19
C CYS A 17 -49.78 9.26 -22.07
N THR A 18 -49.96 8.50 -20.99
CA THR A 18 -48.86 8.15 -20.12
C THR A 18 -47.92 7.29 -20.96
N ALA A 19 -46.89 7.92 -21.54
CA ALA A 19 -45.76 7.19 -22.08
C ALA A 19 -45.21 6.34 -20.94
N ALA A 20 -45.35 5.02 -21.05
CA ALA A 20 -44.58 4.12 -20.21
C ALA A 20 -43.11 4.51 -20.37
N PRO A 21 -42.32 4.62 -19.29
CA PRO A 21 -40.90 4.91 -19.42
C PRO A 21 -40.30 3.86 -20.37
N ALA A 22 -39.69 4.33 -21.45
CA ALA A 22 -38.94 3.45 -22.34
C ALA A 22 -37.95 2.69 -21.45
N LYS A 23 -38.08 1.36 -21.36
CA LYS A 23 -37.04 0.52 -20.79
C LYS A 23 -35.79 0.82 -21.60
N SER A 24 -34.83 1.57 -21.05
CA SER A 24 -33.51 1.66 -21.65
C SER A 24 -32.94 0.25 -21.60
N THR A 25 -32.86 -0.41 -22.75
CA THR A 25 -32.09 -1.64 -22.86
C THR A 25 -30.64 -1.24 -22.66
N ASN A 26 -30.10 -1.54 -21.48
CA ASN A 26 -28.67 -1.37 -21.22
C ASN A 26 -27.90 -2.27 -22.20
N THR A 27 -27.05 -1.69 -23.04
CA THR A 27 -26.23 -2.40 -24.03
C THR A 27 -24.76 -2.19 -23.67
N CYS A 28 -24.40 -2.40 -22.40
CA CYS A 28 -23.07 -2.18 -21.83
C CYS A 28 -22.27 -3.50 -21.75
N GLY A 29 -20.99 -3.42 -21.37
CA GLY A 29 -20.12 -4.59 -21.30
C GLY A 29 -19.90 -5.23 -22.67
N TYR A 30 -19.86 -6.57 -22.73
CA TYR A 30 -19.61 -7.29 -23.97
C TYR A 30 -20.67 -7.09 -25.06
N ASP A 31 -21.92 -6.83 -24.66
CA ASP A 31 -23.01 -6.54 -25.60
C ASP A 31 -22.81 -5.19 -26.31
N ALA A 32 -21.99 -4.31 -25.74
CA ALA A 32 -21.62 -3.03 -26.33
C ALA A 32 -20.49 -3.15 -27.36
N CYS A 33 -19.77 -4.27 -27.41
CA CYS A 33 -18.54 -4.38 -28.20
C CYS A 33 -18.85 -4.34 -29.71
N ASN A 34 -18.04 -3.57 -30.45
CA ASN A 34 -18.12 -3.57 -31.90
C ASN A 34 -17.70 -4.95 -32.43
N PRO A 35 -18.51 -5.61 -33.27
CA PRO A 35 -18.14 -6.91 -33.81
C PRO A 35 -16.93 -6.77 -34.74
N GLY A 36 -15.94 -7.65 -34.56
CA GLY A 36 -14.84 -7.77 -35.51
C GLY A 36 -15.30 -8.34 -36.85
N VAL A 37 -14.57 -8.02 -37.92
CA VAL A 37 -14.78 -8.64 -39.24
C VAL A 37 -13.88 -9.88 -39.34
N PRO A 38 -14.45 -11.09 -39.54
CA PRO A 38 -13.65 -12.30 -39.72
C PRO A 38 -12.66 -12.18 -40.88
N ASN A 39 -11.49 -12.83 -40.75
CA ASN A 39 -10.42 -12.85 -41.76
C ASN A 39 -9.87 -11.47 -42.15
N LYS A 40 -10.08 -10.45 -41.31
CA LYS A 40 -9.41 -9.15 -41.42
C LYS A 40 -8.62 -8.86 -40.16
N LEU A 41 -7.62 -7.99 -40.29
CA LEU A 41 -7.02 -7.35 -39.14
C LEU A 41 -8.06 -6.40 -38.53
N ASN A 42 -8.48 -6.69 -37.31
CA ASN A 42 -9.32 -5.80 -36.52
C ASN A 42 -8.43 -4.97 -35.63
N VAL A 43 -8.50 -3.65 -35.78
CA VAL A 43 -7.70 -2.70 -35.00
C VAL A 43 -8.62 -2.03 -33.99
N HIS A 44 -8.39 -2.33 -32.71
CA HIS A 44 -9.13 -1.71 -31.62
C HIS A 44 -8.36 -0.48 -31.14
N ILE A 45 -8.93 0.70 -31.36
CA ILE A 45 -8.40 1.96 -30.85
C ILE A 45 -9.03 2.21 -29.48
N VAL A 46 -8.25 2.03 -28.42
CA VAL A 46 -8.69 2.17 -27.03
C VAL A 46 -8.17 3.47 -26.47
N ALA A 47 -9.02 4.51 -26.46
CA ALA A 47 -8.66 5.80 -25.91
C ALA A 47 -8.66 5.75 -24.37
N HIS A 48 -7.56 6.19 -23.76
CA HIS A 48 -7.39 6.25 -22.32
C HIS A 48 -6.55 7.47 -21.92
N SER A 49 -6.57 7.80 -20.63
CA SER A 49 -5.64 8.75 -20.00
C SER A 49 -5.10 8.10 -18.74
N HIS A 50 -3.78 8.11 -18.55
CA HIS A 50 -3.18 7.63 -17.31
C HIS A 50 -3.08 8.80 -16.33
N ASN A 51 -3.69 8.67 -15.15
CA ASN A 51 -3.78 9.77 -14.19
C ASN A 51 -3.20 9.36 -12.83
N ASP A 52 -1.91 9.64 -12.61
CA ASP A 52 -1.24 9.35 -11.34
C ASP A 52 -1.95 9.99 -10.14
N VAL A 53 -2.32 9.16 -9.16
CA VAL A 53 -2.90 9.60 -7.89
C VAL A 53 -1.79 10.09 -6.95
N GLY A 54 -1.04 11.09 -7.42
CA GLY A 54 0.13 11.66 -6.78
C GLY A 54 1.45 11.05 -7.29
N TRP A 55 2.34 11.90 -7.80
CA TRP A 55 3.67 11.52 -8.31
C TRP A 55 4.62 12.74 -8.30
N LEU A 56 4.71 13.48 -9.42
CA LEU A 56 5.45 14.75 -9.47
C LEU A 56 4.67 15.89 -8.82
N LYS A 57 3.33 15.81 -8.87
CA LYS A 57 2.41 16.73 -8.23
C LYS A 57 1.56 15.99 -7.19
N THR A 58 0.98 16.73 -6.25
CA THR A 58 -0.01 16.15 -5.33
C THR A 58 -1.31 15.82 -6.07
N ILE A 59 -2.17 15.01 -5.46
CA ILE A 59 -3.49 14.64 -6.01
C ILE A 59 -4.32 15.88 -6.36
N ASP A 60 -4.38 16.87 -5.46
CA ASP A 60 -5.11 18.14 -5.70
C ASP A 60 -4.51 18.96 -6.85
N GLN A 61 -3.19 18.97 -6.96
CA GLN A 61 -2.51 19.71 -8.02
C GLN A 61 -2.74 19.08 -9.39
N TYR A 62 -2.73 17.73 -9.47
CA TYR A 62 -3.16 17.02 -10.67
C TYR A 62 -4.64 17.23 -10.98
N TYR A 63 -5.51 17.19 -9.98
CA TYR A 63 -6.95 17.35 -10.21
C TYR A 63 -7.30 18.70 -10.83
N TYR A 64 -6.89 19.80 -10.18
CA TYR A 64 -7.21 21.16 -10.62
C TYR A 64 -6.29 21.70 -11.75
N GLY A 65 -5.25 20.94 -12.12
CA GLY A 65 -4.26 21.38 -13.09
C GLY A 65 -3.41 22.56 -12.62
N SER A 66 -3.09 22.62 -11.32
CA SER A 66 -2.15 23.61 -10.78
C SER A 66 -0.71 23.10 -10.86
N ARG A 67 0.26 24.00 -10.62
CA ARG A 67 1.71 23.71 -10.71
C ARG A 67 2.15 23.12 -12.06
N ASN A 68 1.63 23.66 -13.17
CA ASN A 68 2.03 23.26 -14.51
C ASN A 68 3.50 23.63 -14.86
N ASP A 69 4.17 24.40 -14.00
CA ASP A 69 5.63 24.56 -14.00
C ASP A 69 6.38 23.25 -13.70
N ILE A 70 5.76 22.31 -12.96
CA ILE A 70 6.32 20.98 -12.67
C ILE A 70 5.97 20.00 -13.78
N GLN A 71 4.67 19.87 -14.08
CA GLN A 71 4.15 19.01 -15.14
C GLN A 71 2.78 19.54 -15.59
N HIS A 72 2.61 19.72 -16.90
CA HIS A 72 1.35 20.15 -17.48
C HIS A 72 0.34 19.00 -17.50
N ALA A 73 -0.57 18.96 -16.52
CA ALA A 73 -1.56 17.91 -16.37
C ALA A 73 -2.73 18.39 -15.50
N GLY A 74 -3.97 18.11 -15.89
CA GLY A 74 -5.18 18.53 -15.18
C GLY A 74 -6.36 17.56 -15.37
N VAL A 75 -6.61 16.71 -14.38
CA VAL A 75 -7.57 15.59 -14.49
C VAL A 75 -9.01 16.06 -14.65
N GLN A 76 -9.40 17.15 -13.98
CA GLN A 76 -10.73 17.74 -14.16
C GLN A 76 -11.02 18.06 -15.63
N TYR A 77 -10.07 18.73 -16.31
CA TYR A 77 -10.23 19.12 -17.71
C TYR A 77 -10.25 17.91 -18.65
N ILE A 78 -9.52 16.84 -18.31
CA ILE A 78 -9.56 15.58 -19.05
C ILE A 78 -10.96 14.99 -18.98
N LEU A 79 -11.52 14.83 -17.78
CA LEU A 79 -12.87 14.28 -17.62
C LEU A 79 -13.92 15.17 -18.28
N ASP A 80 -13.88 16.49 -18.07
CA ASP A 80 -14.82 17.45 -18.69
C ASP A 80 -14.79 17.33 -20.23
N SER A 81 -13.60 17.29 -20.83
CA SER A 81 -13.45 17.20 -22.29
C SER A 81 -13.82 15.83 -22.86
N VAL A 82 -13.56 14.74 -22.13
CA VAL A 82 -13.99 13.39 -22.53
C VAL A 82 -15.50 13.31 -22.60
N ILE A 83 -16.22 13.83 -21.59
CA ILE A 83 -17.69 13.80 -21.58
C ILE A 83 -18.26 14.62 -22.75
N LEU A 84 -17.69 15.80 -23.04
CA LEU A 84 -18.08 16.58 -24.22
C LEU A 84 -17.79 15.82 -25.52
N ALA A 85 -16.62 15.20 -25.64
CA ALA A 85 -16.25 14.43 -26.83
C ALA A 85 -17.18 13.24 -27.05
N LEU A 86 -17.59 12.53 -25.99
CA LEU A 86 -18.57 11.46 -26.07
C LEU A 86 -19.97 11.98 -26.45
N ASP A 87 -20.37 13.17 -26.02
CA ASP A 87 -21.67 13.75 -26.42
C ASP A 87 -21.72 14.09 -27.91
N GLU A 88 -20.60 14.58 -28.47
CA GLU A 88 -20.50 15.02 -29.87
C GLU A 88 -20.59 13.89 -30.90
N ASN A 89 -20.12 12.68 -30.60
CA ASN A 89 -20.08 11.59 -31.57
C ASN A 89 -20.36 10.22 -30.92
N PRO A 90 -21.46 9.54 -31.29
CA PRO A 90 -21.91 8.28 -30.67
C PRO A 90 -20.94 7.11 -30.85
N ASP A 91 -20.02 7.16 -31.82
CA ASP A 91 -19.05 6.10 -32.08
C ASP A 91 -17.81 6.21 -31.18
N ARG A 92 -17.59 7.37 -30.56
CA ARG A 92 -16.46 7.58 -29.64
C ARG A 92 -16.64 6.75 -28.38
N ARG A 93 -15.52 6.22 -27.91
CA ARG A 93 -15.39 5.44 -26.68
C ARG A 93 -14.17 5.90 -25.89
N PHE A 94 -14.24 5.76 -24.58
CA PHE A 94 -13.15 6.09 -23.68
C PHE A 94 -13.15 5.15 -22.48
N MET A 95 -11.98 4.72 -22.04
CA MET A 95 -11.82 3.97 -20.79
C MET A 95 -11.18 4.82 -19.69
N TYR A 96 -11.65 4.66 -18.46
CA TYR A 96 -11.14 5.39 -17.29
C TYR A 96 -10.77 4.44 -16.15
N VAL A 97 -9.66 4.71 -15.46
CA VAL A 97 -9.07 3.77 -14.49
C VAL A 97 -9.19 4.25 -13.04
N GLU A 98 -8.67 5.44 -12.72
CA GLU A 98 -8.43 5.86 -11.33
C GLU A 98 -9.68 6.45 -10.66
N ILE A 99 -10.48 5.59 -10.02
CA ILE A 99 -11.81 5.96 -9.48
C ILE A 99 -11.73 7.06 -8.42
N GLY A 100 -10.61 7.23 -7.70
CA GLY A 100 -10.46 8.34 -6.75
C GLY A 100 -10.59 9.72 -7.40
N PHE A 101 -10.07 9.91 -8.62
CA PHE A 101 -10.27 11.15 -9.37
C PHE A 101 -11.67 11.27 -9.94
N PHE A 102 -12.21 10.16 -10.48
CA PHE A 102 -13.57 10.16 -11.03
C PHE A 102 -14.61 10.45 -9.95
N TRP A 103 -14.51 9.84 -8.77
CA TRP A 103 -15.38 10.10 -7.61
C TRP A 103 -15.38 11.57 -7.23
N ARG A 104 -14.19 12.18 -7.18
CA ARG A 104 -14.06 13.61 -6.87
C ARG A 104 -14.73 14.48 -7.92
N TRP A 105 -14.49 14.18 -9.19
CA TRP A 105 -15.12 14.86 -10.32
C TRP A 105 -16.64 14.72 -10.29
N TRP A 106 -17.14 13.49 -10.12
CA TRP A 106 -18.56 13.13 -10.05
C TRP A 106 -19.32 13.93 -9.00
N ASN A 107 -18.72 14.10 -7.82
CA ASN A 107 -19.32 14.84 -6.72
C ASN A 107 -19.44 16.34 -6.96
N GLN A 108 -18.74 16.87 -7.97
CA GLN A 108 -18.80 18.27 -8.37
C GLN A 108 -19.72 18.51 -9.58
N GLN A 109 -20.27 17.46 -10.19
CA GLN A 109 -21.10 17.56 -11.38
C GLN A 109 -22.58 17.85 -11.09
N THR A 110 -23.22 18.53 -12.04
CA THR A 110 -24.68 18.71 -12.07
C THR A 110 -25.39 17.41 -12.43
N ASP A 111 -26.69 17.31 -12.11
CA ASP A 111 -27.50 16.14 -12.45
C ASP A 111 -27.58 15.90 -13.97
N ASP A 112 -27.57 16.94 -14.79
CA ASP A 112 -27.54 16.82 -16.25
C ASP A 112 -26.28 16.08 -16.73
N ILE A 113 -25.11 16.48 -16.23
CA ILE A 113 -23.84 15.81 -16.57
C ILE A 113 -23.82 14.39 -16.03
N ARG A 114 -24.27 14.17 -14.79
CA ARG A 114 -24.37 12.83 -14.20
C ARG A 114 -25.28 11.91 -15.01
N ASN A 115 -26.40 12.42 -15.52
CA ASN A 115 -27.32 11.67 -16.36
C ASN A 115 -26.69 11.32 -17.72
N LYS A 116 -25.96 12.25 -18.35
CA LYS A 116 -25.19 11.97 -19.57
C LYS A 116 -24.14 10.89 -19.36
N VAL A 117 -23.38 10.98 -18.27
CA VAL A 117 -22.36 9.98 -17.93
C VAL A 117 -23.01 8.61 -17.71
N LYS A 118 -24.10 8.53 -16.94
CA LYS A 118 -24.88 7.29 -16.77
C LYS A 118 -25.33 6.72 -18.11
N GLN A 119 -25.80 7.57 -19.02
CA GLN A 119 -26.16 7.16 -20.37
C GLN A 119 -24.95 6.59 -21.14
N PHE A 120 -23.79 7.25 -21.12
CA PHE A 120 -22.58 6.76 -21.80
C PHE A 120 -22.08 5.44 -21.23
N VAL A 121 -22.16 5.25 -19.91
CA VAL A 121 -21.82 3.98 -19.25
C VAL A 121 -22.80 2.88 -19.64
N ASN A 122 -24.10 3.15 -19.64
CA ASN A 122 -25.14 2.19 -20.05
C ASN A 122 -25.06 1.80 -21.54
N GLN A 123 -24.42 2.64 -22.35
CA GLN A 123 -24.13 2.39 -23.77
C GLN A 123 -22.76 1.72 -24.01
N GLY A 124 -21.95 1.51 -22.96
CA GLY A 124 -20.57 1.00 -23.08
C GLY A 124 -19.61 1.94 -23.81
N ARG A 125 -19.89 3.24 -23.80
CA ARG A 125 -19.09 4.28 -24.46
C ARG A 125 -18.09 4.92 -23.51
N LEU A 126 -18.45 5.03 -22.25
CA LEU A 126 -17.51 5.26 -21.15
C LEU A 126 -17.41 3.96 -20.36
N GLU A 127 -16.23 3.37 -20.31
CA GLU A 127 -15.99 2.11 -19.60
C GLU A 127 -15.03 2.32 -18.44
N PHE A 128 -15.37 1.79 -17.27
CA PHE A 128 -14.45 1.73 -16.13
C PHE A 128 -13.63 0.45 -16.22
N ILE A 129 -12.30 0.58 -16.20
CA ILE A 129 -11.35 -0.53 -16.28
C ILE A 129 -10.47 -0.54 -15.03
N SER A 130 -10.11 -1.72 -14.51
CA SER A 130 -9.65 -1.93 -13.12
C SER A 130 -10.65 -1.53 -12.04
N GLY A 131 -11.17 -0.30 -12.05
CA GLY A 131 -12.17 0.23 -11.12
C GLY A 131 -11.70 0.35 -9.67
N GLY A 132 -10.39 0.37 -9.42
CA GLY A 132 -9.82 0.68 -8.11
C GLY A 132 -9.75 2.19 -7.88
N TRP A 133 -9.64 2.59 -6.61
CA TRP A 133 -9.37 3.98 -6.24
C TRP A 133 -8.11 4.54 -6.92
N CYS A 134 -7.09 3.71 -7.12
CA CYS A 134 -5.91 3.99 -7.93
C CYS A 134 -5.46 2.74 -8.72
N MET A 135 -4.46 2.92 -9.58
CA MET A 135 -3.63 1.84 -10.10
C MET A 135 -2.52 1.56 -9.09
N ASN A 136 -2.69 0.53 -8.25
CA ASN A 136 -1.78 0.26 -7.14
C ASN A 136 -0.43 -0.30 -7.60
N ASP A 137 0.63 -0.03 -6.84
CA ASP A 137 1.88 -0.79 -6.95
C ASP A 137 1.62 -2.28 -6.65
N GLU A 138 2.43 -3.16 -7.22
CA GLU A 138 2.31 -4.62 -7.07
C GLU A 138 3.49 -5.21 -6.29
N ALA A 139 4.53 -4.44 -5.96
CA ALA A 139 5.69 -4.93 -5.20
C ALA A 139 5.58 -4.70 -3.69
N SER A 140 5.20 -3.49 -3.27
CA SER A 140 5.23 -3.01 -1.87
C SER A 140 3.85 -2.89 -1.22
N THR A 141 2.81 -3.42 -1.87
CA THR A 141 1.42 -3.38 -1.38
C THR A 141 1.05 -4.70 -0.72
N HIS A 142 0.31 -4.63 0.39
CA HIS A 142 -0.27 -5.80 1.03
C HIS A 142 -1.64 -6.12 0.41
N TYR A 143 -1.98 -7.40 0.27
CA TYR A 143 -3.21 -7.85 -0.40
C TYR A 143 -4.48 -7.21 0.17
N ASN A 144 -4.56 -7.00 1.48
CA ASN A 144 -5.70 -6.30 2.11
C ASN A 144 -5.91 -4.91 1.52
N SER A 145 -4.83 -4.13 1.35
CA SER A 145 -4.93 -2.77 0.78
C SER A 145 -5.31 -2.78 -0.69
N ILE A 146 -4.90 -3.81 -1.44
CA ILE A 146 -5.35 -4.03 -2.83
C ILE A 146 -6.85 -4.29 -2.84
N ILE A 147 -7.34 -5.17 -1.98
CA ILE A 147 -8.77 -5.49 -1.87
C ILE A 147 -9.58 -4.26 -1.43
N ASP A 148 -9.13 -3.53 -0.40
CA ASP A 148 -9.85 -2.38 0.15
C ASP A 148 -10.01 -1.28 -0.90
N GLN A 149 -8.94 -0.91 -1.61
CA GLN A 149 -9.00 0.17 -2.60
C GLN A 149 -9.84 -0.21 -3.83
N HIS A 150 -9.82 -1.49 -4.23
CA HIS A 150 -10.71 -2.01 -5.28
C HIS A 150 -12.17 -2.08 -4.82
N THR A 151 -12.41 -2.47 -3.56
CA THR A 151 -13.76 -2.54 -2.98
C THR A 151 -14.39 -1.15 -2.92
N LEU A 152 -13.64 -0.14 -2.46
CA LEU A 152 -14.10 1.24 -2.40
C LEU A 152 -14.49 1.78 -3.77
N GLY A 153 -13.67 1.51 -4.80
CA GLY A 153 -13.98 1.90 -6.18
C GLY A 153 -15.20 1.14 -6.73
N ALA A 154 -15.25 -0.18 -6.53
CA ALA A 154 -16.33 -1.04 -7.00
C ALA A 154 -17.69 -0.71 -6.36
N GLU A 155 -17.72 -0.42 -5.06
CA GLU A 155 -18.93 0.00 -4.34
C GLU A 155 -19.49 1.29 -4.94
N PHE A 156 -18.66 2.32 -5.08
CA PHE A 156 -19.06 3.57 -5.72
C PHE A 156 -19.58 3.35 -7.15
N LEU A 157 -18.88 2.56 -7.96
CA LEU A 157 -19.29 2.28 -9.34
C LEU A 157 -20.62 1.52 -9.39
N HIS A 158 -20.82 0.56 -8.49
CA HIS A 158 -22.06 -0.20 -8.40
C HIS A 158 -23.24 0.70 -7.99
N GLU A 159 -23.06 1.55 -6.97
CA GLU A 159 -24.10 2.47 -6.51
C GLU A 159 -24.53 3.46 -7.61
N GLN A 160 -23.58 3.98 -8.39
CA GLN A 160 -23.88 5.01 -9.39
C GLN A 160 -24.34 4.44 -10.74
N PHE A 161 -23.83 3.28 -11.14
CA PHE A 161 -23.98 2.75 -12.51
C PHE A 161 -24.48 1.30 -12.59
N GLY A 162 -24.69 0.63 -11.45
CA GLY A 162 -25.15 -0.76 -11.41
C GLY A 162 -24.22 -1.72 -12.16
N GLU A 163 -24.79 -2.72 -12.83
CA GLU A 163 -24.03 -3.72 -13.58
C GLU A 163 -23.16 -3.12 -14.70
N CYS A 164 -23.58 -2.02 -15.32
CA CYS A 164 -22.81 -1.35 -16.37
C CYS A 164 -21.55 -0.64 -15.84
N GLY A 165 -21.50 -0.36 -14.53
CA GLY A 165 -20.31 0.19 -13.88
C GLY A 165 -19.26 -0.85 -13.54
N ARG A 166 -19.59 -2.15 -13.62
CA ARG A 166 -18.70 -3.23 -13.18
C ARG A 166 -17.54 -3.42 -14.18
N PRO A 167 -16.26 -3.20 -13.76
CA PRO A 167 -15.12 -3.48 -14.62
C PRO A 167 -15.01 -4.98 -14.94
N LYS A 168 -14.60 -5.29 -16.16
CA LYS A 168 -14.37 -6.68 -16.64
C LYS A 168 -12.90 -7.02 -16.84
N VAL A 169 -12.04 -6.00 -16.95
CA VAL A 169 -10.63 -6.16 -17.29
C VAL A 169 -9.79 -5.32 -16.34
N GLY A 170 -8.67 -5.87 -15.89
CA GLY A 170 -7.62 -5.16 -15.18
C GLY A 170 -6.68 -4.43 -16.13
N TRP A 171 -6.28 -3.22 -15.75
CA TRP A 171 -5.36 -2.35 -16.47
C TRP A 171 -4.27 -1.87 -15.52
N GLN A 172 -3.12 -2.53 -15.57
CA GLN A 172 -1.95 -2.29 -14.72
C GLN A 172 -0.77 -1.86 -15.60
N ILE A 173 -0.90 -0.72 -16.26
CA ILE A 173 0.06 -0.33 -17.30
C ILE A 173 1.36 0.24 -16.79
N ASP A 174 1.36 0.84 -15.59
CA ASP A 174 2.51 1.57 -15.04
C ASP A 174 3.19 0.99 -13.78
N PRO A 175 2.66 -0.02 -13.03
CA PRO A 175 3.41 -0.65 -11.96
C PRO A 175 4.76 -1.22 -12.42
N PHE A 176 5.79 -1.10 -11.58
CA PHE A 176 7.16 -1.49 -11.92
C PHE A 176 7.40 -2.98 -11.70
N GLY A 177 6.77 -3.79 -12.55
CA GLY A 177 6.70 -5.24 -12.40
C GLY A 177 5.31 -5.67 -11.90
N HIS A 178 4.97 -6.93 -12.15
CA HIS A 178 3.62 -7.44 -11.88
C HIS A 178 3.68 -8.66 -10.98
N SER A 179 2.79 -8.71 -10.00
CA SER A 179 2.76 -9.75 -9.00
C SER A 179 1.79 -10.86 -9.39
N ARG A 180 2.17 -12.08 -9.02
CA ARG A 180 1.29 -13.23 -9.18
C ARG A 180 0.01 -13.10 -8.33
N GLU A 181 0.11 -12.46 -7.16
CA GLU A 181 -1.04 -12.26 -6.28
C GLU A 181 -2.06 -11.27 -6.88
N GLN A 182 -1.62 -10.20 -7.56
CA GLN A 182 -2.52 -9.26 -8.22
C GLN A 182 -3.41 -9.97 -9.25
N ALA A 183 -2.82 -10.80 -10.11
CA ALA A 183 -3.57 -11.58 -11.11
C ALA A 183 -4.53 -12.58 -10.46
N SER A 184 -4.12 -13.22 -9.36
CA SER A 184 -4.96 -14.14 -8.59
C SER A 184 -6.18 -13.42 -7.99
N LEU A 185 -5.97 -12.24 -7.41
CA LEU A 185 -7.04 -11.40 -6.88
C LEU A 185 -7.97 -10.93 -7.99
N PHE A 186 -7.45 -10.50 -9.13
CA PHE A 186 -8.25 -10.06 -10.27
C PHE A 186 -9.15 -11.16 -10.84
N ALA A 187 -8.65 -12.38 -10.94
CA ALA A 187 -9.49 -13.53 -11.31
C ALA A 187 -10.63 -13.74 -10.29
N GLN A 188 -10.33 -13.68 -8.99
CA GLN A 188 -11.34 -13.83 -7.92
C GLN A 188 -12.33 -12.65 -7.83
N MET A 189 -11.91 -11.45 -8.21
CA MET A 189 -12.79 -10.27 -8.37
C MET A 189 -13.72 -10.41 -9.60
N GLY A 190 -13.51 -11.45 -10.41
CA GLY A 190 -14.32 -11.76 -11.58
C GLY A 190 -13.92 -10.91 -12.80
N PHE A 191 -12.65 -10.54 -12.91
CA PHE A 191 -12.11 -10.02 -14.17
C PHE A 191 -11.83 -11.16 -15.13
N ASP A 192 -12.10 -10.89 -16.40
CA ASP A 192 -11.91 -11.81 -17.52
C ASP A 192 -10.49 -11.69 -18.10
N GLY A 193 -9.82 -10.56 -17.87
CA GLY A 193 -8.42 -10.40 -18.25
C GLY A 193 -7.66 -9.28 -17.54
N LEU A 194 -6.35 -9.24 -17.77
CA LEU A 194 -5.41 -8.24 -17.25
C LEU A 194 -4.45 -7.80 -18.36
N PHE A 195 -4.28 -6.50 -18.53
CA PHE A 195 -3.27 -5.94 -19.43
C PHE A 195 -2.29 -5.07 -18.66
N PHE A 196 -1.01 -5.22 -19.00
CA PHE A 196 0.05 -4.46 -18.36
C PHE A 196 1.16 -4.03 -19.32
N GLY A 197 1.88 -2.96 -18.96
CA GLY A 197 2.84 -2.30 -19.83
C GLY A 197 4.29 -2.63 -19.54
N ARG A 198 4.63 -3.09 -18.34
CA ARG A 198 6.02 -3.18 -17.88
C ARG A 198 6.42 -4.63 -17.60
N ALA A 199 7.49 -5.08 -18.20
CA ALA A 199 8.13 -6.36 -17.89
C ALA A 199 9.62 -6.23 -18.15
N ASP A 200 10.38 -7.23 -17.72
CA ASP A 200 11.79 -7.32 -18.03
C ASP A 200 12.03 -7.25 -19.55
N TYR A 201 13.05 -6.50 -19.96
CA TYR A 201 13.30 -6.23 -21.37
C TYR A 201 13.77 -7.48 -22.15
N GLU A 202 14.42 -8.45 -21.50
CA GLU A 202 14.81 -9.73 -22.11
C GLU A 202 13.59 -10.66 -22.23
N ASP A 203 12.69 -10.65 -21.25
CA ASP A 203 11.41 -11.37 -21.33
C ASP A 203 10.54 -10.82 -22.46
N ILE A 204 10.40 -9.49 -22.57
CA ILE A 204 9.67 -8.85 -23.67
C ILE A 204 10.25 -9.25 -25.03
N GLN A 205 11.58 -9.26 -25.20
CA GLN A 205 12.23 -9.71 -26.43
C GLN A 205 11.93 -11.18 -26.74
N THR A 206 11.97 -12.04 -25.72
CA THR A 206 11.67 -13.47 -25.86
C THR A 206 10.22 -13.69 -26.27
N ARG A 207 9.27 -13.00 -25.62
CA ARG A 207 7.83 -13.09 -25.93
C ARG A 207 7.47 -12.49 -27.28
N ASN A 208 8.17 -11.43 -27.71
CA ASN A 208 8.07 -10.89 -29.08
C ASN A 208 8.43 -11.94 -30.14
N ARG A 209 9.51 -12.69 -29.92
CA ARG A 209 9.99 -13.75 -30.83
C ARG A 209 9.07 -14.97 -30.82
N THR A 210 8.62 -15.38 -29.63
CA THR A 210 7.82 -16.60 -29.44
C THR A 210 6.31 -16.40 -29.55
N LYS A 211 5.84 -15.15 -29.69
CA LYS A 211 4.42 -14.78 -29.79
C LYS A 211 3.61 -15.15 -28.55
N THR A 212 4.18 -14.93 -27.37
CA THR A 212 3.62 -15.33 -26.06
C THR A 212 3.36 -14.13 -25.14
N LYS A 213 3.09 -12.94 -25.70
CA LYS A 213 2.68 -11.78 -24.90
C LYS A 213 1.25 -11.88 -24.39
N GLU A 214 0.44 -12.72 -25.02
CA GLU A 214 -0.89 -13.08 -24.56
C GLU A 214 -0.82 -14.50 -24.01
N MET A 215 -1.32 -14.72 -22.81
CA MET A 215 -1.25 -15.99 -22.11
C MET A 215 -2.42 -16.15 -21.13
N VAL A 216 -2.75 -17.39 -20.79
CA VAL A 216 -3.54 -17.64 -19.57
C VAL A 216 -2.57 -17.73 -18.40
N TRP A 217 -2.56 -16.71 -17.55
CA TRP A 217 -1.73 -16.69 -16.36
C TRP A 217 -2.38 -17.52 -15.27
N LYS A 218 -1.75 -18.65 -14.92
CA LYS A 218 -2.13 -19.48 -13.77
C LYS A 218 -1.56 -18.86 -12.50
N ALA A 219 -2.34 -17.99 -11.87
CA ALA A 219 -1.84 -17.06 -10.85
C ALA A 219 -1.82 -17.63 -9.42
N SER A 220 -2.13 -18.91 -9.21
CA SER A 220 -1.94 -19.56 -7.91
C SER A 220 -1.62 -21.03 -8.08
N ALA A 221 -0.72 -21.55 -7.24
CA ALA A 221 -0.46 -22.99 -7.18
C ALA A 221 -1.64 -23.79 -6.60
N ASN A 222 -2.50 -23.14 -5.80
CA ASN A 222 -3.48 -23.80 -4.95
C ASN A 222 -4.94 -23.60 -5.38
N LEU A 223 -5.25 -22.52 -6.12
CA LEU A 223 -6.63 -22.16 -6.46
C LEU A 223 -7.11 -22.74 -7.80
N GLY A 224 -6.23 -23.39 -8.56
CA GLY A 224 -6.59 -23.94 -9.86
C GLY A 224 -7.20 -22.87 -10.77
N GLU A 225 -8.28 -23.23 -11.48
CA GLU A 225 -8.96 -22.38 -12.48
C GLU A 225 -9.50 -21.07 -11.90
N GLN A 226 -9.78 -20.98 -10.59
CA GLN A 226 -10.23 -19.74 -9.95
C GLN A 226 -9.18 -18.62 -9.94
N SER A 227 -7.93 -18.94 -10.29
CA SER A 227 -6.82 -18.00 -10.42
C SER A 227 -6.30 -17.88 -11.84
N TRP A 228 -7.01 -18.44 -12.83
CA TRP A 228 -6.58 -18.37 -14.22
C TRP A 228 -7.12 -17.09 -14.83
N LEU A 229 -6.22 -16.25 -15.36
CA LEU A 229 -6.60 -14.96 -15.93
C LEU A 229 -5.95 -14.78 -17.30
N PHE A 230 -6.75 -14.44 -18.31
CA PHE A 230 -6.20 -14.05 -19.60
C PHE A 230 -5.37 -12.77 -19.40
N THR A 231 -4.10 -12.80 -19.79
CA THR A 231 -3.15 -11.73 -19.52
C THR A 231 -2.42 -11.32 -20.78
N GLY A 232 -2.37 -10.02 -21.04
CA GLY A 232 -1.70 -9.44 -22.19
C GLY A 232 -0.61 -8.43 -21.80
N ILE A 233 0.60 -8.60 -22.33
CA ILE A 233 1.66 -7.60 -22.24
C ILE A 233 1.55 -6.65 -23.43
N LEU A 234 1.33 -5.37 -23.16
CA LEU A 234 1.16 -4.36 -24.19
C LEU A 234 2.44 -4.20 -25.04
N PRO A 235 2.31 -3.94 -26.35
CA PRO A 235 3.44 -3.94 -27.27
C PRO A 235 4.37 -2.72 -27.12
N ASN A 236 3.86 -1.58 -26.66
CA ASN A 236 4.59 -0.31 -26.56
C ASN A 236 4.38 0.36 -25.19
N ARG A 237 4.58 -0.41 -24.10
CA ARG A 237 4.19 0.00 -22.73
C ARG A 237 2.73 0.43 -22.72
N TYR A 238 2.43 1.71 -22.72
CA TYR A 238 1.08 2.26 -22.79
C TYR A 238 1.01 3.56 -23.58
N SER A 239 2.01 3.79 -24.44
CA SER A 239 2.02 4.94 -25.35
C SER A 239 1.40 4.54 -26.68
N ALA A 240 0.75 5.51 -27.34
CA ALA A 240 0.32 5.35 -28.71
C ALA A 240 1.51 4.93 -29.61
N PRO A 241 1.27 4.19 -30.70
CA PRO A 241 2.29 3.96 -31.71
C PRO A 241 2.85 5.28 -32.25
N ASN A 242 4.08 5.24 -32.78
CA ASN A 242 4.67 6.40 -33.46
C ASN A 242 3.70 6.93 -34.54
N SER A 243 3.54 8.25 -34.61
CA SER A 243 2.61 8.96 -35.52
C SER A 243 1.12 8.86 -35.17
N PHE A 244 0.78 8.40 -33.96
CA PHE A 244 -0.60 8.33 -33.45
C PHE A 244 -0.76 9.07 -32.10
N CYS A 245 0.11 10.04 -31.78
CA CYS A 245 -0.08 10.90 -30.61
C CYS A 245 -0.83 12.19 -31.00
N PHE A 246 -2.10 12.29 -30.62
CA PHE A 246 -2.96 13.44 -30.95
C PHE A 246 -3.25 14.35 -29.74
N ASP A 247 -2.41 14.30 -28.72
CA ASP A 247 -2.49 15.20 -27.56
C ASP A 247 -2.01 16.61 -27.94
N PHE A 248 -2.48 17.65 -27.25
CA PHE A 248 -2.06 19.05 -27.48
C PHE A 248 -0.54 19.26 -27.29
N SER A 249 0.12 18.35 -26.56
CA SER A 249 1.57 18.34 -26.34
C SER A 249 2.37 17.60 -27.43
N CYS A 250 1.69 16.93 -28.38
CA CYS A 250 2.32 16.15 -29.45
C CYS A 250 2.39 16.92 -30.78
N GLY A 251 3.39 16.59 -31.60
CA GLY A 251 3.67 17.27 -32.88
C GLY A 251 3.17 16.52 -34.13
N ASP A 252 2.42 15.43 -33.98
CA ASP A 252 1.88 14.65 -35.12
C ASP A 252 0.78 15.45 -35.85
N GLN A 253 0.68 15.28 -37.17
CA GLN A 253 -0.33 15.98 -37.96
C GLN A 253 -1.75 15.53 -37.52
N PRO A 254 -2.63 16.46 -37.13
CA PRO A 254 -3.98 16.13 -36.66
C PRO A 254 -4.82 15.54 -37.80
N ILE A 255 -5.68 14.57 -37.46
CA ILE A 255 -6.86 14.26 -38.28
C ILE A 255 -7.91 15.33 -37.95
N MET A 256 -8.13 16.24 -38.90
CA MET A 256 -8.85 17.49 -38.66
C MET A 256 -10.38 17.32 -38.61
N GLY A 257 -10.96 17.68 -37.46
CA GLY A 257 -12.38 18.00 -37.23
C GLY A 257 -12.47 18.92 -36.01
N VAL A 258 -13.03 20.13 -36.19
CA VAL A 258 -12.75 21.36 -35.42
C VAL A 258 -13.82 21.64 -34.33
N ILE A 259 -13.43 22.17 -33.16
CA ILE A 259 -13.84 23.47 -32.53
C ILE A 259 -13.55 23.54 -31.02
N ASN A 260 -13.15 24.74 -30.58
CA ASN A 260 -12.75 25.16 -29.24
C ASN A 260 -13.89 25.74 -28.37
N GLN A 261 -13.85 25.35 -27.08
CA GLN A 261 -13.91 26.17 -25.85
C GLN A 261 -15.20 26.90 -25.38
N ALA A 262 -15.70 26.45 -24.22
CA ALA A 262 -16.36 27.24 -23.17
C ALA A 262 -15.29 27.71 -22.14
N TYR A 263 -15.43 28.79 -21.36
CA TYR A 263 -16.25 28.95 -20.15
C TYR A 263 -15.95 30.32 -19.49
N ALA A 264 -16.81 30.81 -18.59
CA ALA A 264 -16.45 31.14 -17.20
C ALA A 264 -17.58 31.83 -16.41
N LYS A 265 -17.52 31.63 -15.07
CA LYS A 265 -18.16 32.36 -13.92
C LYS A 265 -19.45 31.70 -13.37
N LEU A 266 -19.62 31.36 -12.09
CA LEU A 266 -19.02 31.81 -10.81
C LEU A 266 -19.23 30.81 -9.63
N LEU A 267 -18.32 30.93 -8.65
CA LEU A 267 -18.16 30.44 -7.25
C LEU A 267 -19.39 30.65 -6.28
N THR A 268 -19.55 30.15 -5.03
CA THR A 268 -18.70 29.68 -3.88
C THR A 268 -19.55 29.09 -2.70
N LYS A 269 -18.92 28.23 -1.83
CA LYS A 269 -18.98 28.05 -0.32
C LYS A 269 -20.32 27.78 0.42
N ASP A 270 -20.45 27.11 1.58
CA ASP A 270 -19.60 26.54 2.67
C ASP A 270 -20.51 25.66 3.59
N SER A 271 -19.93 24.81 4.46
CA SER A 271 -20.24 24.66 5.92
C SER A 271 -19.97 23.25 6.51
N GLN A 272 -19.45 23.28 7.75
CA GLN A 272 -18.78 22.21 8.50
C GLN A 272 -19.70 21.47 9.50
N SER A 273 -19.28 20.29 9.97
CA SER A 273 -19.85 19.56 11.12
C SER A 273 -18.77 19.26 12.19
N PRO A 274 -19.15 19.12 13.48
CA PRO A 274 -18.21 19.13 14.61
C PRO A 274 -17.50 17.77 14.84
N PRO A 275 -16.33 17.76 15.51
CA PRO A 275 -15.59 16.54 15.78
C PRO A 275 -16.10 15.77 17.00
N ILE A 276 -15.97 14.45 16.89
CA ILE A 276 -16.22 13.44 17.91
C ILE A 276 -15.13 13.50 19.00
N GLN A 277 -15.54 13.20 20.23
CA GLN A 277 -14.73 13.14 21.44
C GLN A 277 -13.48 12.26 21.24
N LEU A 278 -12.29 12.85 21.40
CA LEU A 278 -11.02 12.17 21.13
C LEU A 278 -10.74 11.07 22.17
N GLN A 279 -10.69 9.83 21.69
CA GLN A 279 -9.78 8.83 22.23
C GLN A 279 -8.35 9.22 21.78
N PHE A 280 -7.41 9.28 22.71
CA PHE A 280 -6.01 9.55 22.36
C PHE A 280 -5.34 8.23 21.96
N LEU A 281 -5.09 8.06 20.66
CA LEU A 281 -4.30 6.94 20.14
C LEU A 281 -2.81 7.27 20.24
N CYS A 282 -2.03 6.41 20.90
CA CYS A 282 -0.58 6.51 20.93
C CYS A 282 0.04 6.04 19.59
N GLN A 283 -0.13 6.81 18.51
CA GLN A 283 0.36 6.42 17.16
C GLN A 283 1.89 6.43 17.00
N LEU A 284 2.62 6.99 17.98
CA LEU A 284 4.09 7.12 17.99
C LEU A 284 4.76 6.12 18.95
N SER A 285 4.12 4.97 19.18
CA SER A 285 4.68 3.90 20.03
C SER A 285 5.99 3.33 19.49
N ASN A 286 6.21 3.38 18.18
CA ASN A 286 7.46 2.96 17.52
C ASN A 286 8.70 3.76 17.96
N ILE A 287 8.53 5.01 18.41
CA ILE A 287 9.61 5.83 18.99
C ILE A 287 9.50 5.92 20.52
N SER A 288 8.76 4.98 21.12
CA SER A 288 8.42 4.96 22.55
C SER A 288 7.86 6.30 23.03
N GLN A 289 6.93 6.88 22.28
CA GLN A 289 6.29 8.17 22.59
C GLN A 289 4.76 8.02 22.68
N CYS A 290 4.21 8.43 23.83
CA CYS A 290 2.78 8.66 23.96
C CYS A 290 2.50 9.86 24.86
N LEU A 291 2.37 11.04 24.24
CA LEU A 291 2.23 12.31 24.97
C LEU A 291 0.99 12.37 25.87
N GLY A 292 -0.09 11.67 25.51
CA GLY A 292 -1.34 11.66 26.28
C GLY A 292 -1.23 11.05 27.68
N ILE A 293 -0.21 10.22 27.94
CA ILE A 293 0.01 9.58 29.25
C ILE A 293 1.23 10.14 29.99
N GLU A 294 2.05 10.98 29.34
CA GLU A 294 3.26 11.53 29.94
C GLU A 294 2.94 12.51 31.07
N GLY A 295 3.30 12.14 32.30
CA GLY A 295 3.12 12.99 33.48
C GLY A 295 1.76 12.86 34.16
N GLN A 296 0.89 11.96 33.70
CA GLN A 296 -0.38 11.66 34.37
C GLN A 296 -0.15 10.81 35.63
N GLU A 297 -0.84 11.11 36.73
CA GLU A 297 -0.73 10.29 37.95
C GLU A 297 -1.52 8.98 37.86
N ARG A 298 -2.61 9.00 37.08
CA ARG A 298 -3.44 7.84 36.78
C ARG A 298 -3.87 7.89 35.32
N PHE A 299 -3.85 6.75 34.63
CA PHE A 299 -4.36 6.63 33.27
C PHE A 299 -4.80 5.20 32.99
N THR A 300 -5.52 5.01 31.89
CA THR A 300 -5.96 3.68 31.44
C THR A 300 -5.41 3.39 30.05
N VAL A 301 -5.03 2.15 29.82
CA VAL A 301 -4.63 1.65 28.50
C VAL A 301 -5.63 0.60 28.08
N THR A 302 -6.43 0.89 27.06
CA THR A 302 -7.32 -0.08 26.44
C THR A 302 -6.63 -0.69 25.24
N LEU A 303 -6.51 -2.01 25.24
CA LEU A 303 -5.88 -2.79 24.18
C LEU A 303 -6.96 -3.55 23.42
N TRP A 304 -6.98 -3.41 22.10
CA TRP A 304 -7.91 -4.09 21.21
C TRP A 304 -7.20 -5.17 20.42
N ASN A 305 -7.76 -6.37 20.38
CA ASN A 305 -7.32 -7.48 19.55
C ASN A 305 -8.24 -7.60 18.31
N PRO A 306 -7.78 -7.20 17.12
CA PRO A 306 -8.56 -7.34 15.89
C PRO A 306 -8.56 -8.77 15.32
N LEU A 307 -7.84 -9.72 15.94
CA LEU A 307 -7.75 -11.10 15.47
C LEU A 307 -8.90 -11.96 16.00
N ILE A 308 -9.30 -12.95 15.21
CA ILE A 308 -10.39 -13.90 15.53
C ILE A 308 -10.02 -14.98 16.56
N HIS A 309 -8.81 -14.93 17.10
CA HIS A 309 -8.34 -15.81 18.15
C HIS A 309 -7.77 -14.99 19.31
N GLN A 310 -7.77 -15.58 20.50
CA GLN A 310 -7.16 -14.98 21.67
C GLN A 310 -5.67 -14.77 21.44
N VAL A 311 -5.17 -13.60 21.84
CA VAL A 311 -3.75 -13.24 21.73
C VAL A 311 -3.20 -12.96 23.11
N THR A 312 -2.00 -13.48 23.39
CA THR A 312 -1.24 -13.10 24.57
C THR A 312 0.04 -12.43 24.10
N GLN A 313 0.27 -11.18 24.53
CA GLN A 313 1.42 -10.39 24.09
C GLN A 313 1.98 -9.56 25.23
N HIS A 314 3.28 -9.29 25.17
CA HIS A 314 3.93 -8.33 26.06
C HIS A 314 3.73 -6.92 25.51
N ILE A 315 3.22 -6.03 26.35
CA ILE A 315 2.86 -4.67 26.00
C ILE A 315 3.89 -3.72 26.60
N ARG A 316 4.42 -2.82 25.78
CA ARG A 316 5.39 -1.79 26.19
C ARG A 316 4.68 -0.45 26.29
N VAL A 317 4.74 0.19 27.47
CA VAL A 317 4.15 1.51 27.71
C VAL A 317 5.22 2.48 28.19
N PRO A 318 5.55 3.55 27.42
CA PRO A 318 6.56 4.52 27.83
C PRO A 318 6.05 5.33 29.03
N VAL A 319 6.86 5.44 30.09
CA VAL A 319 6.46 6.09 31.35
C VAL A 319 7.57 6.98 31.92
N ARG A 320 7.16 8.01 32.66
CA ARG A 320 8.08 8.92 33.37
C ARG A 320 8.51 8.44 34.75
N THR A 321 7.74 7.54 35.34
CA THR A 321 7.96 7.04 36.70
C THR A 321 7.40 5.63 36.82
N ASP A 322 7.47 5.05 38.02
CA ASP A 322 6.94 3.71 38.27
C ASP A 322 5.43 3.76 38.57
N TYR A 323 4.70 2.74 38.10
CA TYR A 323 3.25 2.62 38.24
C TYR A 323 2.88 1.22 38.73
N THR A 324 1.86 1.14 39.56
CA THR A 324 1.11 -0.08 39.81
C THR A 324 0.13 -0.26 38.66
N VAL A 325 0.15 -1.43 38.01
CA VAL A 325 -0.77 -1.76 36.92
C VAL A 325 -1.77 -2.80 37.40
N ARG A 326 -3.04 -2.55 37.14
CA ARG A 326 -4.14 -3.48 37.43
C ARG A 326 -4.82 -3.93 36.15
N ASP A 327 -5.27 -5.18 36.15
CA ASP A 327 -6.03 -5.79 35.06
C ASP A 327 -7.51 -5.33 35.07
N PRO A 328 -8.35 -5.78 34.10
CA PRO A 328 -9.77 -5.45 34.07
C PRO A 328 -10.57 -5.88 35.30
N MET A 329 -10.07 -6.84 36.08
CA MET A 329 -10.70 -7.36 37.30
C MET A 329 -10.28 -6.55 38.54
N GLY A 330 -9.31 -5.64 38.40
CA GLY A 330 -8.78 -4.81 39.47
C GLY A 330 -7.59 -5.43 40.21
N GLU A 331 -7.11 -6.59 39.76
CA GLU A 331 -5.99 -7.29 40.36
C GLU A 331 -4.66 -6.70 39.89
N THR A 332 -3.70 -6.53 40.81
CA THR A 332 -2.37 -6.03 40.47
C THR A 332 -1.62 -7.09 39.66
N ILE A 333 -1.12 -6.70 38.49
CA ILE A 333 -0.34 -7.60 37.62
C ILE A 333 1.14 -7.35 37.75
N PHE A 334 1.93 -8.37 37.42
CA PHE A 334 3.37 -8.25 37.33
C PHE A 334 3.77 -7.29 36.20
N THR A 335 4.68 -6.38 36.52
CA THR A 335 5.20 -5.36 35.60
C THR A 335 6.68 -5.19 35.80
N GLU A 336 7.40 -4.93 34.72
CA GLU A 336 8.82 -4.61 34.79
C GLU A 336 9.13 -3.27 34.15
N LEU A 337 10.02 -2.52 34.80
CA LEU A 337 10.45 -1.21 34.34
C LEU A 337 11.82 -1.34 33.65
N VAL A 338 11.82 -1.21 32.32
CA VAL A 338 13.00 -1.40 31.46
C VAL A 338 13.42 -0.04 30.87
N PRO A 339 14.72 0.28 30.77
CA PRO A 339 15.16 1.51 30.11
C PRO A 339 14.85 1.49 28.61
N ILE A 340 14.49 2.65 28.06
CA ILE A 340 14.40 2.87 26.61
C ILE A 340 15.82 3.09 26.09
N SER A 341 16.20 2.49 24.96
CA SER A 341 17.55 2.65 24.44
C SER A 341 17.87 4.10 24.08
N GLN A 342 19.16 4.46 24.14
CA GLN A 342 19.60 5.80 23.76
C GLN A 342 19.33 6.09 22.27
N ALA A 343 19.38 5.07 21.41
CA ALA A 343 19.06 5.20 20.00
C ALA A 343 17.61 5.67 19.80
N VAL A 344 16.65 5.03 20.46
CA VAL A 344 15.23 5.43 20.41
C VAL A 344 15.03 6.82 21.03
N GLN A 345 15.67 7.11 22.16
CA GLN A 345 15.58 8.43 22.81
C GLN A 345 16.08 9.57 21.91
N ASN A 346 17.05 9.29 21.04
CA ASN A 346 17.69 10.26 20.15
C ASN A 346 17.05 10.35 18.76
N ILE A 347 15.98 9.61 18.47
CA ILE A 347 15.32 9.67 17.16
C ILE A 347 14.88 11.12 16.86
N PRO A 348 15.31 11.71 15.73
CA PRO A 348 14.90 13.06 15.35
C PRO A 348 13.37 13.19 15.29
N GLY A 349 12.84 14.22 15.91
CA GLY A 349 11.39 14.46 16.00
C GLY A 349 10.71 13.82 17.22
N ARG A 350 11.40 12.96 17.98
CA ARG A 350 10.93 12.50 19.29
C ARG A 350 10.97 13.66 20.28
N THR A 351 9.84 13.95 20.89
CA THR A 351 9.67 15.02 21.90
C THR A 351 9.38 14.49 23.30
N SER A 352 9.16 13.17 23.42
CA SER A 352 8.94 12.48 24.68
C SER A 352 10.09 12.65 25.66
N LEU A 353 9.75 12.86 26.94
CA LEU A 353 10.72 12.95 28.03
C LEU A 353 10.82 11.64 28.83
N THR A 354 10.18 10.58 28.34
CA THR A 354 10.26 9.24 28.95
C THR A 354 11.63 8.61 28.65
N GLN A 355 12.19 7.93 29.64
CA GLN A 355 13.47 7.20 29.53
C GLN A 355 13.33 5.72 29.88
N LYS A 356 12.13 5.31 30.32
CA LYS A 356 11.80 3.97 30.75
C LYS A 356 10.43 3.58 30.21
N GLN A 357 10.19 2.29 30.13
CA GLN A 357 8.92 1.72 29.72
C GLN A 357 8.53 0.60 30.68
N ILE A 358 7.24 0.51 30.98
CA ILE A 358 6.67 -0.62 31.70
C ILE A 358 6.34 -1.70 30.67
N ILE A 359 6.72 -2.93 31.01
CA ILE A 359 6.40 -4.13 30.24
C ILE A 359 5.51 -5.02 31.10
N PHE A 360 4.40 -5.47 30.54
CA PHE A 360 3.50 -6.43 31.18
C PHE A 360 2.86 -7.34 30.14
N LYS A 361 2.44 -8.52 30.57
CA LYS A 361 1.77 -9.51 29.71
C LYS A 361 0.27 -9.25 29.69
N ALA A 362 -0.29 -9.01 28.50
CA ALA A 362 -1.71 -8.84 28.28
C ALA A 362 -2.28 -10.04 27.52
N THR A 363 -3.43 -10.55 27.97
CA THR A 363 -4.20 -11.58 27.26
C THR A 363 -5.49 -10.95 26.78
N LEU A 364 -5.72 -10.93 25.49
CA LEU A 364 -6.87 -10.27 24.86
C LEU A 364 -7.78 -11.31 24.19
N PRO A 365 -9.09 -11.29 24.44
CA PRO A 365 -10.03 -12.20 23.77
C PRO A 365 -10.05 -11.95 22.26
N ALA A 366 -10.52 -12.95 21.51
CA ALA A 366 -10.77 -12.82 20.08
C ALA A 366 -11.76 -11.68 19.81
N LEU A 367 -11.45 -10.81 18.84
CA LEU A 367 -12.26 -9.63 18.50
C LEU A 367 -12.74 -8.88 19.76
N GLY A 368 -11.81 -8.67 20.70
CA GLY A 368 -12.12 -8.17 22.04
C GLY A 368 -11.07 -7.18 22.55
N PHE A 369 -11.43 -6.46 23.62
CA PHE A 369 -10.52 -5.55 24.30
C PHE A 369 -10.42 -5.86 25.78
N ASN A 370 -9.31 -5.44 26.39
CA ASN A 370 -9.16 -5.34 27.84
C ASN A 370 -8.60 -3.96 28.19
N THR A 371 -9.00 -3.43 29.35
CA THR A 371 -8.52 -2.15 29.86
C THR A 371 -7.66 -2.38 31.10
N TYR A 372 -6.46 -1.82 31.08
CA TYR A 372 -5.48 -1.87 32.17
C TYR A 372 -5.39 -0.50 32.83
N TYR A 373 -5.27 -0.49 34.15
CA TYR A 373 -5.31 0.73 34.96
C TYR A 373 -3.93 1.00 35.56
N PHE A 374 -3.39 2.18 35.30
CA PHE A 374 -2.07 2.61 35.76
C PHE A 374 -2.25 3.64 36.88
N GLU A 375 -1.59 3.42 38.00
CA GLU A 375 -1.56 4.35 39.13
C GLU A 375 -0.12 4.56 39.62
N LYS A 376 0.33 5.81 39.67
CA LYS A 376 1.69 6.18 40.04
C LYS A 376 2.04 5.67 41.44
N LYS A 377 3.18 4.99 41.58
CA LYS A 377 3.65 4.52 42.89
C LYS A 377 4.11 5.69 43.79
N PRO A 378 3.80 5.66 45.10
CA PRO A 378 4.36 6.61 46.06
C PRO A 378 5.90 6.57 46.08
N ASP A 379 6.54 7.72 46.31
CA ASP A 379 8.02 7.83 46.27
C ASP A 379 8.73 6.90 47.27
N GLN A 380 8.04 6.45 48.33
CA GLN A 380 8.57 5.57 49.37
C GLN A 380 8.65 4.08 48.94
N GLU A 381 7.84 3.66 47.96
CA GLU A 381 7.80 2.28 47.44
C GLU A 381 8.75 2.05 46.25
N LYS A 382 9.45 3.10 45.79
CA LYS A 382 10.39 3.03 44.66
C LYS A 382 11.73 2.34 44.96
N ASN A 383 11.93 1.87 46.19
CA ASN A 383 13.20 1.31 46.69
C ASN A 383 13.29 -0.22 46.61
N GLU A 384 12.33 -0.89 45.96
CA GLU A 384 12.51 -2.30 45.62
C GLU A 384 13.69 -2.45 44.64
N LYS A 385 14.65 -3.32 44.98
CA LYS A 385 15.78 -3.63 44.09
C LYS A 385 15.23 -4.16 42.77
N SER A 386 15.47 -3.42 41.69
CA SER A 386 15.14 -3.84 40.33
C SER A 386 15.64 -5.26 40.06
N SER A 387 14.75 -6.15 39.63
CA SER A 387 15.08 -7.49 39.12
C SER A 387 15.92 -7.43 37.83
N VAL A 388 15.88 -6.28 37.14
CA VAL A 388 16.53 -6.07 35.85
C VAL A 388 18.05 -5.94 36.03
N LYS A 389 18.81 -6.87 35.46
CA LYS A 389 20.28 -6.79 35.40
C LYS A 389 20.70 -6.20 34.06
N ILE A 390 21.63 -5.25 34.09
CA ILE A 390 22.19 -4.62 32.90
C ILE A 390 23.70 -4.81 32.91
N THR A 391 24.25 -5.37 31.83
CA THR A 391 25.70 -5.52 31.62
C THR A 391 26.09 -4.87 30.29
N HIS A 392 27.36 -4.48 30.17
CA HIS A 392 27.89 -3.78 29.01
C HIS A 392 29.18 -4.44 28.54
N ASN A 393 29.27 -4.72 27.23
CA ASN A 393 30.46 -5.31 26.57
C ASN A 393 30.95 -6.61 27.25
N GLU A 394 30.00 -7.47 27.58
CA GLU A 394 30.21 -8.82 28.11
C GLU A 394 29.41 -9.81 27.24
N GLU A 395 29.77 -11.10 27.29
CA GLU A 395 28.97 -12.15 26.66
C GLU A 395 27.50 -12.06 27.10
N CYS A 396 26.58 -12.17 26.14
CA CYS A 396 25.16 -12.03 26.39
C CYS A 396 24.43 -13.24 25.79
N THR A 397 23.74 -14.01 26.64
CA THR A 397 22.91 -15.14 26.20
C THR A 397 21.47 -14.89 26.59
N LEU A 398 20.59 -14.53 25.65
CA LEU A 398 19.14 -14.45 25.88
C LEU A 398 18.56 -15.86 25.89
N LYS A 399 17.72 -16.20 26.87
CA LYS A 399 17.13 -17.55 26.96
C LYS A 399 15.74 -17.53 27.58
N ASN A 400 14.79 -18.20 26.94
CA ASN A 400 13.49 -18.52 27.51
C ASN A 400 13.25 -20.06 27.46
N GLN A 401 11.99 -20.48 27.50
CA GLN A 401 11.59 -21.89 27.47
C GLN A 401 11.85 -22.55 26.10
N HIS A 402 11.73 -21.78 25.01
CA HIS A 402 11.72 -22.29 23.63
C HIS A 402 13.00 -21.98 22.85
N LEU A 403 13.66 -20.87 23.17
CA LEU A 403 14.75 -20.30 22.39
C LEU A 403 15.93 -19.88 23.26
N ARG A 404 17.13 -19.95 22.68
CA ARG A 404 18.36 -19.33 23.18
C ARG A 404 19.03 -18.53 22.07
N VAL A 405 19.50 -17.32 22.38
CA VAL A 405 20.21 -16.41 21.47
C VAL A 405 21.53 -16.04 22.10
N ASP A 406 22.63 -16.35 21.43
CA ASP A 406 23.99 -16.20 21.97
C ASP A 406 24.77 -15.10 21.23
N PHE A 407 25.38 -14.20 21.99
CA PHE A 407 26.26 -13.11 21.53
C PHE A 407 27.62 -13.18 22.23
N ASP A 408 28.69 -12.82 21.53
CA ASP A 408 30.00 -12.60 22.18
C ASP A 408 30.11 -11.22 22.86
N ASP A 409 31.24 -11.01 23.52
CA ASP A 409 31.64 -9.75 24.16
C ASP A 409 31.78 -8.58 23.17
N GLN A 410 31.92 -8.88 21.87
CA GLN A 410 31.93 -7.93 20.77
C GLN A 410 30.53 -7.68 20.19
N GLY A 411 29.46 -8.26 20.73
CA GLY A 411 28.10 -8.07 20.24
C GLY A 411 27.80 -8.72 18.88
N ASN A 412 28.63 -9.66 18.43
CA ASN A 412 28.37 -10.49 17.27
C ASN A 412 27.28 -11.51 17.63
N LEU A 413 26.20 -11.58 16.86
CA LEU A 413 25.23 -12.68 16.98
C LEU A 413 25.91 -13.98 16.51
N HIS A 414 26.02 -14.98 17.39
CA HIS A 414 26.66 -16.26 17.09
C HIS A 414 25.67 -17.36 16.72
N GLN A 415 24.62 -17.51 17.51
CA GLN A 415 23.70 -18.63 17.35
C GLN A 415 22.30 -18.29 17.83
N ILE A 416 21.31 -18.83 17.13
CA ILE A 416 19.93 -18.96 17.63
C ILE A 416 19.61 -20.45 17.69
N VAL A 417 19.21 -20.91 18.88
CA VAL A 417 18.88 -22.32 19.15
C VAL A 417 17.42 -22.44 19.53
N ASN A 418 16.69 -23.30 18.83
CA ASN A 418 15.40 -23.82 19.24
C ASN A 418 15.62 -24.97 20.21
N LEU A 419 15.26 -24.75 21.48
CA LEU A 419 15.45 -25.67 22.60
C LEU A 419 14.47 -26.85 22.53
N ASP A 420 13.26 -26.65 22.01
CA ASP A 420 12.23 -27.69 21.91
C ASP A 420 12.64 -28.79 20.90
N LYS A 421 13.27 -28.38 19.80
CA LYS A 421 13.70 -29.27 18.71
C LYS A 421 15.18 -29.64 18.78
N ASN A 422 15.93 -29.03 19.70
CA ASN A 422 17.39 -29.15 19.80
C ASN A 422 18.10 -28.89 18.45
N THR A 423 17.66 -27.84 17.75
CA THR A 423 18.20 -27.41 16.45
C THR A 423 18.55 -25.94 16.51
N GLY A 424 19.54 -25.47 15.76
CA GLY A 424 19.88 -24.05 15.72
C GLY A 424 20.55 -23.64 14.43
N VAL A 425 20.70 -22.33 14.26
CA VAL A 425 21.38 -21.71 13.12
C VAL A 425 22.61 -20.99 13.64
N GLN A 426 23.76 -21.24 13.02
CA GLN A 426 25.00 -20.52 13.33
C GLN A 426 25.17 -19.34 12.38
N PHE A 427 25.61 -18.22 12.93
CA PHE A 427 25.85 -16.99 12.19
C PHE A 427 27.35 -16.80 12.02
N LYS A 428 27.79 -16.68 10.77
CA LYS A 428 29.15 -16.27 10.42
C LYS A 428 29.32 -14.76 10.62
N SER A 429 28.28 -14.02 10.25
CA SER A 429 28.17 -12.58 10.46
C SER A 429 26.71 -12.15 10.46
N GLN A 430 26.41 -11.16 11.28
CA GLN A 430 25.15 -10.42 11.24
C GLN A 430 25.44 -8.94 11.52
N GLY A 431 24.86 -8.06 10.72
CA GLY A 431 24.99 -6.63 10.93
C GLY A 431 24.56 -5.79 9.74
N PHE A 432 24.73 -4.47 9.88
CA PHE A 432 24.44 -3.52 8.83
C PHE A 432 25.59 -3.40 7.84
N TYR A 433 25.24 -3.42 6.56
CA TYR A 433 26.13 -3.13 5.45
C TYR A 433 25.51 -2.04 4.60
N TRP A 434 26.28 -1.49 3.66
CA TRP A 434 25.75 -0.54 2.70
C TRP A 434 26.38 -0.74 1.32
N TYR A 435 25.57 -0.48 0.30
CA TYR A 435 26.06 -0.32 -1.05
C TYR A 435 26.26 1.16 -1.34
N GLN A 436 27.39 1.48 -1.96
CA GLN A 436 27.59 2.80 -2.55
C GLN A 436 26.71 2.93 -3.78
N ALA A 437 25.85 3.94 -3.82
CA ALA A 437 25.03 4.24 -4.98
C ALA A 437 25.90 4.64 -6.18
N PHE A 438 25.62 4.12 -7.37
CA PHE A 438 26.30 4.55 -8.59
C PHE A 438 25.87 5.97 -8.98
N ALA A 439 26.80 6.93 -8.90
CA ALA A 439 26.60 8.34 -9.21
C ALA A 439 26.66 8.61 -10.73
N GLY A 440 25.72 8.02 -11.47
CA GLY A 440 25.55 8.23 -12.91
C GLY A 440 24.92 9.59 -13.25
N ASN A 441 24.98 9.99 -14.53
CA ASN A 441 24.35 11.22 -15.03
C ASN A 441 23.10 10.95 -15.88
N GLY A 442 22.70 9.68 -16.04
CA GLY A 442 21.50 9.27 -16.80
C GLY A 442 21.56 9.53 -18.30
N SER A 443 22.71 9.99 -18.85
CA SER A 443 22.82 10.34 -20.27
C SER A 443 22.70 9.13 -21.21
N ARG A 444 23.08 7.95 -20.71
CA ARG A 444 23.02 6.66 -21.41
C ARG A 444 22.81 5.52 -20.40
N PRO A 445 22.36 4.32 -20.83
CA PRO A 445 22.15 3.18 -19.93
C PRO A 445 23.37 2.84 -19.06
N GLU A 446 24.59 2.92 -19.62
CA GLU A 446 25.84 2.69 -18.89
C GLU A 446 26.08 3.74 -17.78
N PHE A 447 25.48 4.92 -17.88
CA PHE A 447 25.54 6.01 -16.91
C PHE A 447 24.24 6.16 -16.09
N GLN A 448 23.34 5.18 -16.09
CA GLN A 448 22.15 5.16 -15.23
C GLN A 448 22.53 5.29 -13.74
N SER A 449 22.07 6.32 -13.04
CA SER A 449 22.29 6.45 -11.60
C SER A 449 21.41 5.49 -10.79
N SER A 450 21.85 5.18 -9.56
CA SER A 450 20.92 4.67 -8.53
C SER A 450 19.95 5.80 -8.11
N GLY A 451 18.75 5.45 -7.66
CA GLY A 451 17.74 6.42 -7.24
C GLY A 451 16.48 5.75 -6.69
N ALA A 452 15.38 6.50 -6.62
CA ALA A 452 14.13 6.03 -6.00
C ALA A 452 13.58 4.72 -6.59
N TYR A 453 13.78 4.49 -7.90
CA TYR A 453 13.26 3.31 -8.61
C TYR A 453 14.32 2.23 -8.84
N ILE A 454 15.56 2.66 -9.09
CA ILE A 454 16.62 1.79 -9.58
C ILE A 454 17.66 1.65 -8.48
N PHE A 455 17.84 0.41 -8.01
CA PHE A 455 19.01 0.04 -7.23
C PHE A 455 20.16 -0.31 -8.17
N ARG A 456 21.15 0.57 -8.27
CA ARG A 456 22.39 0.32 -9.01
C ARG A 456 23.60 0.61 -8.13
N PRO A 457 24.17 -0.42 -7.47
CA PRO A 457 25.35 -0.22 -6.64
C PRO A 457 26.60 0.00 -7.53
N LEU A 458 27.55 0.82 -7.05
CA LEU A 458 28.83 1.09 -7.72
C LEU A 458 29.67 -0.18 -7.86
N THR A 459 29.61 -1.06 -6.86
CA THR A 459 30.27 -2.36 -6.87
C THR A 459 29.30 -3.43 -6.36
N PRO A 460 29.48 -4.71 -6.71
CA PRO A 460 28.60 -5.77 -6.24
C PRO A 460 28.74 -6.09 -4.74
N ASN A 461 29.75 -5.53 -4.07
CA ASN A 461 30.08 -5.85 -2.69
C ASN A 461 29.63 -4.74 -1.74
N ALA A 462 28.73 -5.08 -0.81
CA ALA A 462 28.38 -4.17 0.28
C ALA A 462 29.53 -4.06 1.30
N GLN A 463 29.70 -2.87 1.86
CA GLN A 463 30.70 -2.58 2.89
C GLN A 463 30.03 -2.57 4.27
N PRO A 464 30.70 -3.03 5.34
CA PRO A 464 30.12 -2.95 6.69
C PRO A 464 29.90 -1.49 7.08
N VAL A 465 28.79 -1.20 7.75
CA VAL A 465 28.48 0.13 8.30
C VAL A 465 29.44 0.50 9.44
N SER A 466 29.91 -0.50 10.19
CA SER A 466 30.96 -0.36 11.19
C SER A 466 31.73 -1.66 11.33
N THR A 467 33.03 -1.56 11.64
CA THR A 467 33.89 -2.70 12.00
C THR A 467 33.95 -2.94 13.50
N THR A 468 33.51 -1.96 14.29
CA THR A 468 33.41 -2.06 15.75
C THR A 468 31.95 -1.91 16.18
N ARG A 469 31.59 -2.51 17.30
CA ARG A 469 30.27 -2.38 17.89
C ARG A 469 30.37 -2.56 19.40
N SER A 470 29.32 -2.17 20.11
CA SER A 470 29.16 -2.42 21.54
C SER A 470 27.85 -3.14 21.80
N ILE A 471 27.78 -3.86 22.91
CA ILE A 471 26.58 -4.58 23.33
C ILE A 471 26.18 -4.15 24.74
N THR A 472 24.88 -3.93 24.94
CA THR A 472 24.26 -3.80 26.26
C THR A 472 23.25 -4.92 26.43
N CYS A 473 23.43 -5.76 27.44
CA CYS A 473 22.56 -6.89 27.72
C CYS A 473 21.63 -6.53 28.88
N ILE A 474 20.33 -6.57 28.64
CA ILE A 474 19.28 -6.32 29.64
C ILE A 474 18.59 -7.63 29.94
N LYS A 475 18.60 -8.04 31.20
CA LYS A 475 17.95 -9.25 31.72
C LYS A 475 16.80 -8.87 32.64
N ALA A 476 15.58 -8.86 32.11
CA ALA A 476 14.35 -8.84 32.89
C ALA A 476 13.68 -10.23 32.82
N GLU A 477 12.69 -10.46 33.67
CA GLU A 477 11.94 -11.71 33.75
C GLU A 477 11.01 -11.91 32.54
N SER A 478 10.27 -10.86 32.17
CA SER A 478 9.32 -10.84 31.04
C SER A 478 10.02 -10.72 29.69
N VAL A 479 11.19 -10.06 29.65
CA VAL A 479 11.94 -9.84 28.41
C VAL A 479 13.44 -9.73 28.67
N GLN A 480 14.22 -10.33 27.79
CA GLN A 480 15.66 -10.14 27.74
C GLN A 480 16.01 -9.49 26.41
N THR A 481 16.83 -8.44 26.44
CA THR A 481 17.16 -7.65 25.25
C THR A 481 18.66 -7.46 25.13
N ALA A 482 19.20 -7.72 23.94
CA ALA A 482 20.55 -7.34 23.55
C ALA A 482 20.48 -6.12 22.64
N ILE A 483 21.01 -4.99 23.10
CA ILE A 483 21.13 -3.76 22.31
C ILE A 483 22.53 -3.74 21.71
N VAL A 484 22.63 -3.88 20.39
CA VAL A 484 23.90 -3.83 19.67
C VAL A 484 24.00 -2.50 18.93
N THR A 485 24.99 -1.68 19.31
CA THR A 485 25.23 -0.37 18.71
C THR A 485 26.42 -0.44 17.76
N PHE A 486 26.18 -0.22 16.47
CA PHE A 486 27.24 -0.27 15.45
C PHE A 486 27.98 1.07 15.33
N ASN A 487 27.23 2.18 15.37
CA ASN A 487 27.76 3.54 15.43
C ASN A 487 26.67 4.50 15.93
N ASN A 488 26.91 5.81 15.83
CA ASN A 488 25.99 6.84 16.31
C ASN A 488 24.68 6.99 15.50
N TRP A 489 24.51 6.30 14.37
CA TRP A 489 23.31 6.35 13.53
C TRP A 489 22.77 4.96 13.16
N ALA A 490 23.35 3.86 13.67
CA ALA A 490 22.91 2.50 13.39
C ALA A 490 22.99 1.62 14.64
N SER A 491 21.86 1.06 15.04
CA SER A 491 21.73 0.15 16.17
C SER A 491 20.60 -0.87 15.95
N GLN A 492 20.63 -1.96 16.70
CA GLN A 492 19.55 -2.95 16.73
C GLN A 492 19.27 -3.40 18.17
N GLU A 493 18.02 -3.71 18.45
CA GLU A 493 17.55 -4.31 19.69
C GLU A 493 17.00 -5.70 19.39
N ILE A 494 17.62 -6.71 19.98
CA ILE A 494 17.23 -8.11 19.80
C ILE A 494 16.58 -8.56 21.10
N SER A 495 15.27 -8.77 21.06
CA SER A 495 14.44 -9.06 22.24
C SER A 495 13.90 -10.48 22.20
N LEU A 496 13.99 -11.16 23.35
CA LEU A 496 13.39 -12.47 23.59
C LEU A 496 12.48 -12.38 24.81
N TYR A 497 11.17 -12.55 24.58
CA TYR A 497 10.16 -12.51 25.64
C TYR A 497 10.00 -13.86 26.32
N ASP A 498 9.55 -13.83 27.57
CA ASP A 498 9.12 -15.02 28.29
C ASP A 498 8.00 -15.77 27.52
N GLY A 499 8.15 -17.08 27.34
CA GLY A 499 7.22 -17.91 26.57
C GLY A 499 7.14 -17.60 25.06
N GLY A 500 7.97 -16.69 24.53
CA GLY A 500 7.97 -16.34 23.10
C GLY A 500 8.65 -17.40 22.24
N GLU A 501 8.03 -17.77 21.12
CA GLU A 501 8.58 -18.75 20.16
C GLU A 501 9.36 -18.09 18.99
N HIS A 502 9.60 -16.78 19.07
CA HIS A 502 10.35 -16.02 18.08
C HIS A 502 11.25 -14.98 18.75
N VAL A 503 12.23 -14.49 17.99
CA VAL A 503 13.11 -13.38 18.40
C VAL A 503 12.65 -12.12 17.66
N GLU A 504 12.38 -11.05 18.39
CA GLU A 504 12.08 -9.75 17.80
C GLU A 504 13.39 -8.99 17.56
N ILE A 505 13.59 -8.49 16.34
CA ILE A 505 14.74 -7.68 15.96
C ILE A 505 14.22 -6.32 15.50
N GLU A 506 14.36 -5.33 16.36
CA GLU A 506 14.06 -3.94 16.04
C GLU A 506 15.37 -3.24 15.62
N TRP A 507 15.31 -2.37 14.62
CA TRP A 507 16.49 -1.64 14.15
C TRP A 507 16.21 -0.16 14.05
N THR A 508 17.21 0.64 14.40
CA THR A 508 17.20 2.09 14.23
C THR A 508 18.38 2.49 13.35
N VAL A 509 18.06 2.99 12.15
CA VAL A 509 19.05 3.46 11.16
C VAL A 509 18.69 4.88 10.74
N GLY A 510 19.61 5.81 10.99
CA GLY A 510 19.55 7.18 10.50
C GLY A 510 19.93 8.24 11.53
N PRO A 511 20.17 9.49 11.09
CA PRO A 511 20.23 9.91 9.68
C PRO A 511 21.45 9.30 8.96
N ILE A 512 21.24 8.80 7.74
CA ILE A 512 22.33 8.21 6.94
C ILE A 512 23.29 9.35 6.53
N PRO A 513 24.59 9.27 6.85
CA PRO A 513 25.53 10.35 6.58
C PRO A 513 25.77 10.49 5.07
N ILE A 514 25.55 11.67 4.53
CA ILE A 514 25.74 12.00 3.09
C ILE A 514 26.64 13.22 2.86
N ASN A 515 27.25 13.76 3.92
CA ASN A 515 28.13 14.95 3.85
C ASN A 515 29.40 14.70 3.00
N ASP A 516 29.73 13.44 2.76
CA ASP A 516 30.79 12.99 1.86
C ASP A 516 30.36 12.96 0.38
N ASN A 517 29.13 13.36 0.06
CA ASN A 517 28.50 13.27 -1.25
C ASN A 517 28.39 11.84 -1.80
N ILE A 518 28.37 10.84 -0.91
CA ILE A 518 28.21 9.42 -1.28
C ILE A 518 26.83 8.95 -0.85
N GLY A 519 25.99 8.61 -1.82
CA GLY A 519 24.72 7.92 -1.57
C GLY A 519 24.96 6.52 -1.02
N LYS A 520 24.26 6.17 0.08
CA LYS A 520 24.42 4.89 0.79
C LYS A 520 23.09 4.17 0.90
N GLU A 521 23.06 2.93 0.44
CA GLU A 521 21.88 2.06 0.49
C GLU A 521 22.11 0.97 1.54
N ILE A 522 21.48 1.12 2.71
CA ILE A 522 21.74 0.29 3.88
C ILE A 522 20.98 -1.03 3.80
N ILE A 523 21.64 -2.13 4.14
CA ILE A 523 21.05 -3.45 4.25
C ILE A 523 21.34 -4.04 5.63
N LEU A 524 20.44 -4.88 6.12
CA LEU A 524 20.70 -5.80 7.24
C LEU A 524 21.00 -7.18 6.65
N ARG A 525 22.18 -7.72 6.92
CA ARG A 525 22.62 -9.01 6.37
C ARG A 525 22.73 -10.06 7.47
N TYR A 526 22.26 -11.27 7.15
CA TYR A 526 22.41 -12.47 7.96
C TYR A 526 23.18 -13.51 7.16
N ASP A 527 24.43 -13.76 7.53
CA ASP A 527 25.27 -14.79 6.92
C ASP A 527 25.29 -16.02 7.83
N THR A 528 24.72 -17.13 7.37
CA THR A 528 24.51 -18.34 8.18
C THR A 528 25.23 -19.56 7.59
N ASP A 529 25.15 -20.69 8.30
CA ASP A 529 25.60 -22.01 7.85
C ASP A 529 24.56 -22.77 7.00
N ILE A 530 23.38 -22.19 6.75
CA ILE A 530 22.31 -22.80 5.96
C ILE A 530 22.75 -22.99 4.50
N GLN A 531 22.67 -24.24 4.03
CA GLN A 531 23.01 -24.62 2.66
C GLN A 531 21.81 -24.45 1.72
N SER A 532 21.43 -23.20 1.41
CA SER A 532 20.22 -22.89 0.63
C SER A 532 20.32 -23.20 -0.87
N GLN A 533 21.50 -23.57 -1.39
CA GLN A 533 21.72 -23.88 -2.81
C GLN A 533 21.27 -22.76 -3.76
N SER A 534 21.55 -21.50 -3.40
CA SER A 534 21.13 -20.28 -4.12
C SER A 534 19.61 -20.06 -4.18
N LYS A 535 18.82 -20.84 -3.43
CA LYS A 535 17.37 -20.67 -3.32
C LYS A 535 17.02 -19.82 -2.11
N TYR A 536 15.96 -19.04 -2.24
CA TYR A 536 15.37 -18.25 -1.16
C TYR A 536 13.88 -18.06 -1.44
N TYR A 537 13.15 -17.52 -0.47
CA TYR A 537 11.69 -17.45 -0.56
C TYR A 537 11.23 -16.05 -0.15
N THR A 538 10.35 -15.46 -0.95
CA THR A 538 9.73 -14.15 -0.68
C THR A 538 8.24 -14.25 -0.91
N ASP A 539 7.43 -13.57 -0.10
CA ASP A 539 6.00 -13.51 -0.35
C ASP A 539 5.66 -12.71 -1.62
N ALA A 540 4.42 -12.86 -2.08
CA ALA A 540 3.75 -11.98 -3.01
C ALA A 540 2.63 -11.25 -2.24
N ASN A 541 2.85 -9.97 -1.97
CA ASN A 541 1.88 -9.05 -1.34
C ASN A 541 1.32 -9.54 0.01
N GLY A 542 2.12 -10.26 0.81
CA GLY A 542 1.72 -10.79 2.11
C GLY A 542 0.95 -12.12 2.07
N ARG A 543 0.90 -12.81 0.93
CA ARG A 543 0.25 -14.13 0.80
C ARG A 543 1.20 -15.22 0.37
N GLU A 544 1.21 -15.57 -0.91
CA GLU A 544 1.89 -16.78 -1.37
C GLU A 544 3.41 -16.61 -1.34
N VAL A 545 4.11 -17.60 -0.78
CA VAL A 545 5.57 -17.60 -0.71
C VAL A 545 6.16 -18.22 -1.98
N LEU A 546 6.91 -17.43 -2.73
CA LEU A 546 7.51 -17.78 -4.01
C LEU A 546 8.96 -18.26 -3.84
N GLU A 547 9.30 -19.42 -4.41
CA GLU A 547 10.71 -19.82 -4.57
C GLU A 547 11.40 -18.87 -5.55
N ARG A 548 12.54 -18.36 -5.12
CA ARG A 548 13.46 -17.53 -5.91
C ARG A 548 14.80 -18.25 -5.98
N LYS A 549 15.51 -18.06 -7.10
CA LYS A 549 16.87 -18.57 -7.28
C LYS A 549 17.76 -17.43 -7.77
N ARG A 550 18.89 -17.25 -7.10
CA ARG A 550 19.87 -16.20 -7.45
C ARG A 550 20.35 -16.42 -8.89
N ASP A 551 20.40 -15.33 -9.66
CA ASP A 551 20.84 -15.28 -11.06
C ASP A 551 20.09 -16.25 -12.00
N TYR A 552 18.79 -16.46 -11.76
CA TYR A 552 17.94 -17.35 -12.56
C TYR A 552 16.61 -16.69 -12.96
N ARG A 553 16.09 -17.07 -14.13
CA ARG A 553 14.76 -16.76 -14.64
C ARG A 553 14.15 -18.07 -15.20
N PRO A 554 12.91 -18.42 -14.82
CA PRO A 554 12.28 -19.69 -15.19
C PRO A 554 11.80 -19.77 -16.64
#